data_AF-A0A382X6U7-F1
#
_entry.id   AF-A0A382X6U7-F1
#
_cell.length_a   1.000
_cell.length_b   1.000
_cell.length_c   1.000
_cell.angle_alpha   90.00
_cell.angle_beta   90.00
_cell.angle_gamma   90.00
#
_symmetry.space_group_name_H-M   'P 1'
#
loop_
_entity.id
_entity.type
_entity.pdbx_description
1 polymer ?
#
loop_
_entity_poly.entity_id
_entity_poly.type
_entity_poly.pdbx_seq_one_letter_code
_entity_poly.pdbx_strand_id
1 'polypeptide(L)'
;VNTTMAVWMGTTMNCAQCHDHKFDPISQEEYFRLFAILNNSQDADRRDESPTLKVMSEQKKEELAAKVEQIQKKIEGIKARNTKDFQPWVDGFAKAAKTIPVGFEKTGENEFSVQLPEGAFEGVSLKTGHHASPEAAFRLDRPDGKPGQDGRHVRITNIVRGGYLHLAEVQVFSGSENLAPKGKASQVSTGFDGPAKYANDGNTNGNYTGKSVSHTAKANDPWWEVDLGKEVPISQIAIWNRTDNGTAARMKKFRIEIFDNAHKPVWKRELS
;
A
#
# COMPACT_ATOMS: atom_id res chain seq x y z
N VAL A 1 -7.06 -36.48 29.11
CA VAL A 1 -5.83 -37.32 29.10
C VAL A 1 -5.77 -38.24 30.33
N ASN A 2 -5.53 -37.71 31.54
CA ASN A 2 -5.37 -38.54 32.76
C ASN A 2 -6.56 -39.47 33.01
N THR A 3 -7.78 -38.92 33.07
CA THR A 3 -9.00 -39.70 33.27
C THR A 3 -9.23 -40.70 32.13
N THR A 4 -8.97 -40.30 30.89
CA THR A 4 -9.12 -41.16 29.72
C THR A 4 -8.23 -42.41 29.84
N MET A 5 -6.95 -42.23 30.17
CA MET A 5 -6.00 -43.34 30.28
C MET A 5 -6.27 -44.22 31.50
N ALA A 6 -6.63 -43.60 32.63
CA ALA A 6 -6.97 -44.35 33.85
C ALA A 6 -8.23 -45.23 33.65
N VAL A 7 -9.27 -44.69 33.02
CA VAL A 7 -10.57 -45.37 32.87
C VAL A 7 -10.55 -46.37 31.71
N TRP A 8 -10.01 -46.00 30.55
CA TRP A 8 -10.13 -46.80 29.34
C TRP A 8 -8.92 -47.70 29.07
N MET A 9 -7.74 -47.29 29.50
CA MET A 9 -6.50 -48.04 29.28
C MET A 9 -5.97 -48.72 30.55
N GLY A 10 -6.64 -48.53 31.69
CA GLY A 10 -6.25 -49.13 32.97
C GLY A 10 -4.87 -48.69 33.48
N THR A 11 -4.31 -47.60 32.94
CA THR A 11 -2.97 -47.11 33.28
C THR A 11 -3.00 -45.62 33.61
N THR A 12 -2.11 -45.17 34.50
CA THR A 12 -2.04 -43.77 34.92
C THR A 12 -0.89 -43.04 34.25
N MET A 13 -1.15 -41.88 33.66
CA MET A 13 -0.10 -41.03 33.08
C MET A 13 0.14 -39.74 33.85
N ASN A 14 -0.38 -39.60 35.08
CA ASN A 14 -0.36 -38.31 35.79
C ASN A 14 1.06 -37.80 36.07
N CYS A 15 1.99 -38.70 36.42
CA CYS A 15 3.39 -38.33 36.64
C CYS A 15 4.10 -37.88 35.35
N ALA A 16 3.68 -38.43 34.21
CA ALA A 16 4.23 -38.12 32.88
C ALA A 16 4.04 -36.63 32.50
N GLN A 17 3.18 -35.90 33.21
CA GLN A 17 2.95 -34.48 32.99
C GLN A 17 4.20 -33.62 33.27
N CYS A 18 5.00 -33.98 34.28
CA CYS A 18 6.11 -33.17 34.75
C CYS A 18 7.49 -33.77 34.41
N HIS A 19 7.58 -35.09 34.27
CA HIS A 19 8.80 -35.83 33.95
C HIS A 19 8.40 -37.18 33.32
N ASP A 20 9.33 -37.94 32.75
CA ASP A 20 9.02 -39.27 32.21
C ASP A 20 8.41 -40.20 33.27
N HIS A 21 7.43 -41.01 32.88
CA HIS A 21 6.74 -41.90 33.81
C HIS A 21 7.73 -42.88 34.45
N LYS A 22 7.65 -43.02 35.77
CA LYS A 22 8.68 -43.73 36.55
C LYS A 22 8.79 -45.23 36.23
N PHE A 23 7.65 -45.86 35.94
CA PHE A 23 7.55 -47.32 35.87
C PHE A 23 7.16 -47.85 34.48
N ASP A 24 6.54 -47.01 33.67
CA ASP A 24 6.08 -47.39 32.33
C ASP A 24 6.89 -46.57 31.31
N PRO A 25 7.19 -47.13 30.12
CA PRO A 25 7.96 -46.43 29.09
C PRO A 25 7.09 -45.38 28.38
N ILE A 26 6.63 -44.40 29.15
CA ILE A 26 5.82 -43.27 28.71
C ILE A 26 6.62 -42.01 29.01
N SER A 27 7.11 -41.37 27.96
CA SER A 27 7.79 -40.10 28.07
C SER A 27 6.83 -38.94 28.31
N GLN A 28 7.36 -37.84 28.85
CA GLN A 28 6.62 -36.58 28.97
C GLN A 28 6.17 -36.07 27.58
N GLU A 29 6.96 -36.31 26.55
CA GLU A 29 6.59 -35.91 25.19
C GLU A 29 5.34 -36.67 24.71
N GLU A 30 5.26 -37.98 24.95
CA GLU A 30 4.09 -38.79 24.60
C GLU A 30 2.83 -38.36 25.37
N TYR A 31 2.98 -37.92 26.62
CA TYR A 31 1.89 -37.30 27.37
C TYR A 31 1.33 -36.08 26.63
N PHE A 32 2.19 -35.15 26.20
CA PHE A 32 1.74 -33.93 25.52
C PHE A 32 1.27 -34.17 24.08
N ARG A 33 1.79 -35.20 23.40
CA ARG A 33 1.26 -35.65 22.10
C ARG A 33 -0.16 -36.17 22.24
N LEU A 34 -0.44 -37.00 23.25
CA LEU A 34 -1.79 -37.47 23.54
C LEU A 34 -2.70 -36.33 24.02
N PHE A 35 -2.14 -35.39 24.80
CA PHE A 35 -2.84 -34.16 25.18
C PHE A 35 -3.25 -33.34 23.96
N ALA A 36 -2.37 -33.14 22.97
CA ALA A 36 -2.73 -32.40 21.76
C ALA A 36 -3.90 -33.03 20.98
N ILE A 37 -3.99 -34.36 20.94
CA ILE A 37 -5.12 -35.07 20.31
C ILE A 37 -6.42 -34.83 21.09
N LEU A 38 -6.38 -35.00 22.42
CA LEU A 38 -7.57 -34.96 23.28
C LEU A 38 -7.99 -33.53 23.67
N ASN A 39 -7.08 -32.56 23.58
CA ASN A 39 -7.30 -31.15 23.89
C ASN A 39 -7.54 -30.32 22.63
N ASN A 40 -8.22 -30.91 21.65
CA ASN A 40 -8.59 -30.25 20.39
C ASN A 40 -10.05 -29.73 20.39
N SER A 41 -10.88 -30.14 21.35
CA SER A 41 -12.19 -29.54 21.53
C SER A 41 -12.07 -28.31 22.42
N GLN A 42 -12.50 -27.15 21.91
CA GLN A 42 -12.78 -25.99 22.76
C GLN A 42 -13.94 -26.40 23.69
N ASP A 43 -13.64 -26.61 24.97
CA ASP A 43 -14.70 -26.68 25.97
C ASP A 43 -15.25 -25.27 26.14
N ALA A 44 -16.31 -24.99 25.40
CA ALA A 44 -17.03 -23.75 25.47
C ALA A 44 -18.46 -24.13 25.77
N ASP A 45 -18.86 -23.95 27.03
CA ASP A 45 -20.26 -23.98 27.48
C ASP A 45 -21.04 -22.83 26.79
N ARG A 46 -21.17 -22.92 25.46
CA ARG A 46 -21.97 -22.01 24.67
C ARG A 46 -23.41 -22.44 24.87
N ARG A 47 -24.28 -21.49 25.16
CA ARG A 47 -25.75 -21.71 25.23
C ARG A 47 -26.36 -21.93 23.83
N ASP A 48 -25.59 -22.41 22.88
CA ASP A 48 -25.98 -22.64 21.49
C ASP A 48 -25.60 -24.05 21.03
N GLU A 49 -26.18 -24.49 19.92
CA GLU A 49 -26.01 -25.84 19.36
C GLU A 49 -24.79 -25.93 18.43
N SER A 50 -23.73 -25.17 18.70
CA SER A 50 -22.48 -25.28 17.93
C SER A 50 -21.79 -26.63 18.21
N PRO A 51 -21.14 -27.25 17.20
CA PRO A 51 -20.92 -26.77 15.85
C PRO A 51 -22.02 -27.18 14.86
N THR A 52 -22.49 -26.24 14.02
CA THR A 52 -23.47 -26.51 12.96
C THR A 52 -22.79 -26.87 11.63
N LEU A 53 -23.37 -27.82 10.90
CA LEU A 53 -22.99 -28.11 9.51
C LEU A 53 -23.52 -27.00 8.60
N LYS A 54 -22.63 -26.27 7.92
CA LYS A 54 -23.03 -25.23 6.95
C LYS A 54 -23.55 -25.89 5.68
N VAL A 55 -24.88 -26.02 5.58
CA VAL A 55 -25.55 -26.41 4.34
C VAL A 55 -25.94 -25.15 3.57
N MET A 56 -25.50 -25.02 2.32
CA MET A 56 -25.88 -23.90 1.46
C MET A 56 -27.34 -24.04 1.05
N SER A 57 -28.18 -23.04 1.35
CA SER A 57 -29.56 -22.98 0.85
C SER A 57 -29.61 -22.74 -0.66
N GLU A 58 -30.67 -23.21 -1.33
CA GLU A 58 -30.86 -22.99 -2.78
C GLU A 58 -30.85 -21.50 -3.16
N GLN A 59 -31.48 -20.65 -2.35
CA GLN A 59 -31.42 -19.19 -2.52
C GLN A 59 -29.98 -18.64 -2.50
N LYS A 60 -29.12 -19.19 -1.64
CA LYS A 60 -27.73 -18.78 -1.56
C LYS A 60 -26.91 -19.30 -2.73
N LYS A 61 -27.26 -20.47 -3.28
CA LYS A 61 -26.65 -20.98 -4.53
C LYS A 61 -26.98 -20.08 -5.72
N GLU A 62 -28.25 -19.66 -5.85
CA GLU A 62 -28.69 -18.72 -6.89
C GLU A 62 -28.00 -17.35 -6.75
N GLU A 63 -27.92 -16.81 -5.53
CA GLU A 63 -27.22 -15.55 -5.25
C GLU A 63 -25.73 -15.63 -5.64
N LEU A 64 -25.06 -16.74 -5.29
CA LEU A 64 -23.67 -16.95 -5.67
C LEU A 64 -23.51 -17.13 -7.18
N ALA A 65 -24.43 -17.83 -7.85
CA ALA A 65 -24.39 -18.00 -9.29
C ALA A 65 -24.50 -16.63 -10.02
N ALA A 66 -25.42 -15.77 -9.57
CA ALA A 66 -25.55 -14.41 -10.09
C ALA A 66 -24.29 -13.57 -9.86
N LYS A 67 -23.65 -13.70 -8.68
CA LYS A 67 -22.37 -13.03 -8.40
C LYS A 67 -21.24 -13.52 -9.30
N VAL A 68 -21.15 -14.83 -9.54
CA VAL A 68 -20.15 -15.41 -10.46
C VAL A 68 -20.34 -14.85 -11.86
N GLU A 69 -21.57 -14.79 -12.37
CA GLU A 69 -21.85 -14.21 -13.69
C GLU A 69 -21.47 -12.73 -13.75
N GLN A 70 -21.77 -11.96 -12.70
CA GLN A 70 -21.41 -10.55 -12.63
C GLN A 70 -19.88 -10.35 -12.63
N ILE A 71 -19.15 -11.19 -11.90
CA ILE A 71 -17.68 -11.15 -11.85
C ILE A 71 -17.10 -11.57 -13.20
N GLN A 72 -17.66 -12.59 -13.85
CA GLN A 72 -17.24 -13.03 -15.18
C GLN A 72 -17.36 -11.88 -16.20
N LYS A 73 -18.50 -11.15 -16.21
CA LYS A 73 -18.70 -9.95 -17.05
C LYS A 73 -17.68 -8.85 -16.75
N LYS A 74 -17.33 -8.63 -15.47
CA LYS A 74 -16.28 -7.67 -15.09
C LYS A 74 -14.91 -8.10 -15.62
N ILE A 75 -14.57 -9.39 -15.52
CA ILE A 75 -13.31 -9.94 -16.04
C ILE A 75 -13.25 -9.78 -17.56
N GLU A 76 -14.31 -10.09 -18.29
CA GLU A 76 -14.37 -9.91 -19.74
C GLU A 76 -14.21 -8.45 -20.14
N GLY A 77 -14.89 -7.53 -19.44
CA GLY A 77 -14.73 -6.09 -19.67
C GLY A 77 -13.33 -5.55 -19.30
N ILE A 78 -12.61 -6.20 -18.38
CA ILE A 78 -11.21 -5.88 -18.07
C ILE A 78 -10.28 -6.47 -19.14
N LYS A 79 -10.50 -7.71 -19.57
CA LYS A 79 -9.74 -8.36 -20.65
C LYS A 79 -9.87 -7.60 -21.97
N ALA A 80 -11.06 -7.10 -22.30
CA ALA A 80 -11.29 -6.29 -23.50
C ALA A 80 -10.60 -4.91 -23.43
N ARG A 81 -10.37 -4.39 -22.22
CA ARG A 81 -9.59 -3.15 -21.99
C ARG A 81 -8.08 -3.38 -21.93
N ASN A 82 -7.65 -4.65 -21.83
CA ASN A 82 -6.24 -4.98 -21.83
C ASN A 82 -5.71 -4.82 -23.25
N THR A 83 -4.76 -3.91 -23.42
CA THR A 83 -4.14 -3.61 -24.70
C THR A 83 -3.47 -4.86 -25.28
N LYS A 84 -3.23 -4.89 -26.59
CA LYS A 84 -2.50 -5.97 -27.28
C LYS A 84 -1.11 -6.24 -26.66
N ASP A 85 -0.65 -5.33 -25.83
CA ASP A 85 0.66 -5.33 -25.17
C ASP A 85 0.65 -6.01 -23.79
N PHE A 86 -0.51 -6.42 -23.26
CA PHE A 86 -0.56 -7.09 -21.95
C PHE A 86 0.20 -8.42 -21.94
N GLN A 87 -0.02 -9.27 -22.95
CA GLN A 87 0.68 -10.55 -23.03
C GLN A 87 2.19 -10.36 -23.22
N PRO A 88 2.66 -9.49 -24.15
CA PRO A 88 4.06 -9.08 -24.20
C PRO A 88 4.63 -8.55 -22.88
N TRP A 89 3.86 -7.78 -22.11
CA TRP A 89 4.25 -7.26 -20.80
C TRP A 89 4.38 -8.37 -19.74
N VAL A 90 3.42 -9.31 -19.69
CA VAL A 90 3.46 -10.49 -18.81
C VAL A 90 4.65 -11.39 -19.17
N ASP A 91 4.85 -11.67 -20.45
CA ASP A 91 5.95 -12.50 -20.95
C ASP A 91 7.32 -11.87 -20.64
N GLY A 92 7.36 -10.55 -20.48
CA GLY A 92 8.52 -9.81 -19.99
C GLY A 92 8.97 -10.23 -18.58
N PHE A 93 8.05 -10.62 -17.69
CA PHE A 93 8.39 -11.12 -16.36
C PHE A 93 8.85 -12.58 -16.35
N ALA A 94 8.48 -13.36 -17.37
CA ALA A 94 8.95 -14.74 -17.51
C ALA A 94 10.42 -14.81 -17.96
N LYS A 95 10.95 -13.73 -18.55
CA LYS A 95 12.39 -13.58 -18.78
C LYS A 95 13.05 -13.31 -17.44
N ALA A 96 13.85 -14.27 -16.96
CA ALA A 96 14.65 -14.12 -15.75
C ALA A 96 15.37 -12.76 -15.78
N ALA A 97 15.18 -11.96 -14.73
CA ALA A 97 15.87 -10.70 -14.58
C ALA A 97 17.37 -10.96 -14.75
N LYS A 98 18.02 -10.27 -15.70
CA LYS A 98 19.46 -10.37 -15.87
C LYS A 98 20.11 -9.98 -14.54
N THR A 99 20.80 -10.92 -13.91
CA THR A 99 21.62 -10.60 -12.73
C THR A 99 22.78 -9.74 -13.21
N ILE A 100 22.78 -8.47 -12.84
CA ILE A 100 23.87 -7.55 -13.11
C ILE A 100 24.78 -7.60 -11.88
N PRO A 101 25.98 -8.19 -11.96
CA PRO A 101 26.92 -8.14 -10.85
C PRO A 101 27.37 -6.68 -10.65
N VAL A 102 27.18 -6.18 -9.44
CA VAL A 102 27.58 -4.82 -9.05
C VAL A 102 28.74 -4.96 -8.06
N GLY A 103 29.86 -4.30 -8.35
CA GLY A 103 31.03 -4.26 -7.47
C GLY A 103 30.88 -3.17 -6.42
N PHE A 104 31.22 -3.49 -5.16
CA PHE A 104 31.30 -2.53 -4.06
C PHE A 104 32.76 -2.43 -3.61
N GLU A 105 33.29 -1.21 -3.53
CA GLU A 105 34.62 -0.93 -2.99
C GLU A 105 34.51 0.07 -1.85
N LYS A 106 35.16 -0.23 -0.72
CA LYS A 106 35.24 0.69 0.41
C LYS A 106 36.34 1.71 0.13
N THR A 107 35.98 2.97 -0.09
CA THR A 107 36.93 4.05 -0.45
C THR A 107 37.33 4.92 0.74
N GLY A 108 36.68 4.77 1.90
CA GLY A 108 36.99 5.50 3.13
C GLY A 108 36.32 4.89 4.37
N GLU A 109 36.47 5.50 5.54
CA GLU A 109 35.86 4.99 6.79
C GLU A 109 34.34 4.88 6.69
N ASN A 110 33.69 5.86 6.04
CA ASN A 110 32.24 5.91 5.78
C ASN A 110 31.91 6.12 4.29
N GLU A 111 32.81 5.74 3.39
CA GLU A 111 32.63 5.94 1.95
C GLU A 111 32.72 4.61 1.19
N PHE A 112 31.73 4.36 0.34
CA PHE A 112 31.67 3.21 -0.53
C PHE A 112 31.45 3.69 -1.97
N SER A 113 32.23 3.17 -2.89
CA SER A 113 32.02 3.34 -4.32
C SER A 113 31.30 2.11 -4.89
N VAL A 114 30.44 2.37 -5.87
CA VAL A 114 29.68 1.33 -6.57
C VAL A 114 29.96 1.49 -8.05
N GLN A 115 30.50 0.43 -8.67
CA GLN A 115 30.76 0.42 -10.10
C GLN A 115 29.54 -0.15 -10.83
N LEU A 116 28.86 0.71 -11.60
CA LEU A 116 27.69 0.35 -12.39
C LEU A 116 28.12 0.11 -13.85
N PRO A 117 27.74 -1.02 -14.47
CA PRO A 117 27.98 -1.23 -15.89
C PRO A 117 27.20 -0.20 -16.73
N GLU A 118 27.87 0.40 -17.71
CA GLU A 118 27.31 1.43 -18.57
C GLU A 118 26.09 0.91 -19.36
N GLY A 119 24.98 1.66 -19.33
CA GLY A 119 23.74 1.29 -20.02
C GLY A 119 22.94 0.14 -19.40
N ALA A 120 23.38 -0.44 -18.27
CA ALA A 120 22.67 -1.54 -17.62
C ALA A 120 21.43 -1.10 -16.81
N PHE A 121 21.34 0.20 -16.51
CA PHE A 121 20.25 0.80 -15.75
C PHE A 121 19.83 2.12 -16.39
N GLU A 122 18.52 2.39 -16.47
CA GLU A 122 17.97 3.70 -16.86
C GLU A 122 18.04 4.73 -15.70
N GLY A 123 18.32 4.27 -14.48
CA GLY A 123 18.52 5.09 -13.29
C GLY A 123 18.85 4.25 -12.06
N VAL A 124 19.50 4.87 -11.07
CA VAL A 124 19.84 4.24 -9.77
C VAL A 124 19.18 5.02 -8.65
N SER A 125 18.37 4.34 -7.83
CA SER A 125 17.71 4.92 -6.66
C SER A 125 18.31 4.31 -5.39
N LEU A 126 18.94 5.14 -4.57
CA LEU A 126 19.44 4.75 -3.25
C LEU A 126 18.34 4.96 -2.21
N LYS A 127 17.87 3.89 -1.58
CA LYS A 127 16.99 4.01 -0.40
C LYS A 127 17.85 4.23 0.84
N THR A 128 18.15 5.49 1.14
CA THR A 128 18.56 5.88 2.50
C THR A 128 17.34 5.73 3.40
N GLY A 129 17.48 4.98 4.50
CA GLY A 129 16.37 4.43 5.31
C GLY A 129 15.48 5.41 6.09
N HIS A 130 15.05 6.53 5.50
CA HIS A 130 14.12 7.50 6.10
C HIS A 130 12.91 7.86 5.21
N HIS A 131 12.73 7.17 4.09
CA HIS A 131 11.57 7.40 3.23
C HIS A 131 10.49 6.35 3.55
N ALA A 132 9.45 6.78 4.26
CA ALA A 132 8.18 6.04 4.35
C ALA A 132 7.64 5.74 2.93
N SER A 133 6.57 4.97 2.76
CA SER A 133 5.93 4.89 1.43
C SER A 133 4.97 6.06 1.25
N PRO A 134 4.75 6.58 0.03
CA PRO A 134 3.74 7.60 -0.21
C PRO A 134 2.37 7.08 0.19
N GLU A 135 1.51 7.96 0.72
CA GLU A 135 0.15 7.59 1.10
C GLU A 135 -0.70 7.24 -0.13
N ALA A 136 -0.35 7.83 -1.27
CA ALA A 136 -0.95 7.47 -2.55
C ALA A 136 0.05 7.65 -3.71
N ALA A 137 0.12 6.66 -4.60
CA ALA A 137 0.90 6.75 -5.83
C ALA A 137 0.08 6.24 -7.02
N PHE A 138 0.07 7.00 -8.11
CA PHE A 138 -0.74 6.71 -9.29
C PHE A 138 0.10 6.73 -10.54
N ARG A 139 0.00 5.68 -11.35
CA ARG A 139 0.43 5.71 -12.74
C ARG A 139 -0.72 6.18 -13.61
N LEU A 140 -0.41 7.12 -14.51
CA LEU A 140 -1.31 7.70 -15.49
C LEU A 140 -1.02 7.03 -16.83
N ASP A 141 -1.72 5.93 -17.10
CA ASP A 141 -1.71 5.28 -18.40
C ASP A 141 -2.81 5.89 -19.28
N ARG A 142 -2.47 6.38 -20.48
CA ARG A 142 -3.47 6.92 -21.41
C ARG A 142 -4.23 5.78 -22.11
N PRO A 143 -5.52 5.97 -22.46
CA PRO A 143 -6.28 5.03 -23.27
C PRO A 143 -5.71 4.78 -24.68
N ASP A 144 -4.85 5.68 -25.19
CA ASP A 144 -4.23 5.62 -26.51
C ASP A 144 -2.86 4.91 -26.53
N GLY A 145 -2.41 4.39 -25.38
CA GLY A 145 -1.13 3.68 -25.25
C GLY A 145 0.11 4.58 -25.13
N LYS A 146 -0.04 5.91 -25.09
CA LYS A 146 1.09 6.82 -24.81
C LYS A 146 1.31 6.99 -23.31
N PRO A 147 2.57 7.04 -22.83
CA PRO A 147 2.85 7.24 -21.41
C PRO A 147 2.46 8.65 -20.95
N GLY A 148 1.58 8.73 -19.96
CA GLY A 148 1.27 9.97 -19.23
C GLY A 148 0.18 10.86 -19.82
N GLN A 149 -0.53 11.57 -18.95
CA GLN A 149 -1.56 12.56 -19.28
C GLN A 149 -0.92 13.93 -19.47
N ASP A 150 -1.12 14.58 -20.62
CA ASP A 150 -0.63 15.94 -20.82
C ASP A 150 -1.34 16.89 -19.85
N GLY A 151 -0.55 17.74 -19.20
CA GLY A 151 -1.03 18.74 -18.26
C GLY A 151 0.07 19.69 -17.80
N ARG A 152 -0.34 20.84 -17.27
CA ARG A 152 0.55 21.86 -16.72
C ARG A 152 0.33 22.07 -15.22
N HIS A 153 -0.91 21.95 -14.75
CA HIS A 153 -1.24 22.14 -13.34
C HIS A 153 -1.70 20.83 -12.72
N VAL A 154 -1.22 20.54 -11.51
CA VAL A 154 -1.70 19.41 -10.72
C VAL A 154 -2.27 19.94 -9.41
N ARG A 155 -3.54 19.64 -9.15
CA ARG A 155 -4.26 20.06 -7.94
C ARG A 155 -4.65 18.87 -7.09
N ILE A 156 -4.48 19.03 -5.78
CA ILE A 156 -4.94 18.10 -4.76
C ILE A 156 -5.94 18.86 -3.89
N THR A 157 -7.14 18.30 -3.74
CA THR A 157 -8.23 18.87 -2.96
C THR A 157 -8.69 17.85 -1.92
N ASN A 158 -8.71 18.23 -0.64
CA ASN A 158 -9.35 17.41 0.40
C ASN A 158 -10.87 17.67 0.35
N ILE A 159 -11.68 16.68 -0.01
CA ILE A 159 -13.13 16.82 -0.18
C ILE A 159 -13.81 16.72 1.18
N VAL A 160 -13.99 17.87 1.82
CA VAL A 160 -14.51 17.96 3.19
C VAL A 160 -15.08 19.35 3.46
N ARG A 161 -16.18 19.39 4.23
CA ARG A 161 -16.74 20.65 4.73
C ARG A 161 -16.01 21.07 6.00
N GLY A 162 -15.38 22.25 5.98
CA GLY A 162 -14.65 22.80 7.12
C GLY A 162 -13.49 21.91 7.58
N GLY A 163 -12.62 21.50 6.68
CA GLY A 163 -11.42 20.72 6.99
C GLY A 163 -10.12 21.46 6.68
N TYR A 164 -9.01 20.74 6.79
CA TYR A 164 -7.68 21.21 6.45
C TYR A 164 -7.10 20.35 5.34
N LEU A 165 -6.20 20.91 4.54
CA LEU A 165 -5.30 20.14 3.70
C LEU A 165 -3.88 20.29 4.25
N HIS A 166 -3.20 19.17 4.45
CA HIS A 166 -1.79 19.15 4.81
C HIS A 166 -1.06 18.09 4.00
N LEU A 167 -0.02 18.51 3.29
CA LEU A 167 0.74 17.67 2.40
C LEU A 167 2.21 17.83 2.75
N ALA A 168 2.87 16.71 2.98
CA ALA A 168 4.31 16.66 3.23
C ALA A 168 5.07 16.81 1.91
N GLU A 169 4.64 16.13 0.86
CA GLU A 169 5.27 16.23 -0.45
C GLU A 169 4.31 15.76 -1.54
N VAL A 170 4.35 16.42 -2.68
CA VAL A 170 3.67 16.06 -3.92
C VAL A 170 4.71 15.97 -5.01
N GLN A 171 4.84 14.78 -5.58
CA GLN A 171 5.78 14.50 -6.65
C GLN A 171 4.99 14.28 -7.93
N VAL A 172 5.40 14.95 -9.00
CA VAL A 172 4.76 14.89 -10.32
C VAL A 172 5.82 14.47 -11.31
N PHE A 173 5.70 13.27 -11.84
CA PHE A 173 6.68 12.65 -12.71
C PHE A 173 6.30 12.77 -14.18
N SER A 174 7.30 13.07 -15.01
CA SER A 174 7.26 12.84 -16.45
C SER A 174 8.38 11.86 -16.80
N GLY A 175 8.01 10.62 -17.12
CA GLY A 175 8.97 9.52 -17.15
C GLY A 175 9.57 9.26 -15.77
N SER A 176 10.90 9.41 -15.63
CA SER A 176 11.65 9.26 -14.38
C SER A 176 11.92 10.58 -13.65
N GLU A 177 11.65 11.74 -14.28
CA GLU A 177 11.95 13.05 -13.72
C GLU A 177 10.79 13.57 -12.86
N ASN A 178 11.06 13.92 -11.59
CA ASN A 178 10.11 14.66 -10.75
C ASN A 178 10.18 16.17 -11.06
N LEU A 179 9.09 16.70 -11.61
CA LEU A 179 8.98 18.09 -12.05
C LEU A 179 8.41 19.02 -10.97
N ALA A 180 7.77 18.48 -9.92
CA ALA A 180 7.11 19.28 -8.89
C ALA A 180 8.06 20.28 -8.19
N PRO A 181 9.33 19.95 -7.85
CA PRO A 181 10.23 20.90 -7.19
C PRO A 181 10.61 22.11 -8.03
N LYS A 182 10.51 22.01 -9.36
CA LYS A 182 10.75 23.13 -10.29
C LYS A 182 9.50 23.99 -10.49
N GLY A 183 8.33 23.46 -10.13
CA GLY A 183 7.05 24.12 -10.28
C GLY A 183 6.77 25.16 -9.21
N LYS A 184 5.82 26.06 -9.49
CA LYS A 184 5.35 27.06 -8.54
C LYS A 184 4.13 26.53 -7.79
N ALA A 185 4.32 26.22 -6.51
CA ALA A 185 3.22 25.78 -5.64
C ALA A 185 2.38 26.95 -5.12
N SER A 186 1.08 26.71 -4.99
CA SER A 186 0.09 27.61 -4.42
C SER A 186 -0.99 26.81 -3.68
N GLN A 187 -1.71 27.46 -2.77
CA GLN A 187 -2.78 26.81 -2.01
C GLN A 187 -3.85 27.82 -1.65
N VAL A 188 -5.06 27.33 -1.35
CA VAL A 188 -6.22 28.18 -1.06
C VAL A 188 -6.01 29.20 0.06
N SER A 189 -5.21 28.83 1.07
CA SER A 189 -4.84 29.67 2.21
C SER A 189 -3.64 29.06 2.93
N THR A 190 -2.93 29.84 3.73
CA THR A 190 -1.87 29.33 4.61
C THR A 190 -2.31 29.39 6.06
N GLY A 191 -2.17 28.26 6.76
CA GLY A 191 -2.39 28.15 8.20
C GLY A 191 -1.14 27.59 8.88
N PHE A 192 -1.00 27.88 10.17
CA PHE A 192 0.02 27.27 11.05
C PHE A 192 1.47 27.35 10.52
N ASP A 193 1.82 28.39 9.75
CA ASP A 193 3.13 28.56 9.11
C ASP A 193 3.53 27.43 8.14
N GLY A 194 2.55 26.76 7.51
CA GLY A 194 2.74 25.75 6.48
C GLY A 194 2.50 26.29 5.05
N PRO A 195 3.42 27.05 4.45
CA PRO A 195 3.28 27.56 3.07
C PRO A 195 3.22 26.43 2.04
N ALA A 196 2.66 26.74 0.86
CA ALA A 196 2.48 25.77 -0.22
C ALA A 196 3.77 25.10 -0.68
N LYS A 197 4.89 25.84 -0.67
CA LYS A 197 6.20 25.37 -1.12
C LYS A 197 6.71 24.14 -0.37
N TYR A 198 6.23 23.90 0.84
CA TYR A 198 6.66 22.74 1.63
C TYR A 198 6.17 21.42 1.05
N ALA A 199 5.11 21.43 0.25
CA ALA A 199 4.64 20.21 -0.41
C ALA A 199 5.31 19.94 -1.76
N ASN A 200 6.30 20.74 -2.15
CA ASN A 200 7.12 20.45 -3.33
C ASN A 200 8.58 20.86 -3.10
N ASP A 201 9.07 20.76 -1.86
CA ASP A 201 10.45 21.12 -1.51
C ASP A 201 11.43 19.94 -1.67
N GLY A 202 10.93 18.76 -2.06
CA GLY A 202 11.73 17.56 -2.26
C GLY A 202 11.95 16.76 -0.99
N ASN A 203 11.34 17.15 0.14
CA ASN A 203 11.50 16.47 1.42
C ASN A 203 10.20 15.78 1.85
N THR A 204 10.23 14.46 1.86
CA THR A 204 9.07 13.60 2.15
C THR A 204 8.76 13.47 3.65
N ASN A 205 9.36 14.29 4.52
CA ASN A 205 9.19 14.18 5.96
C ASN A 205 7.78 14.64 6.40
N GLY A 206 6.93 13.68 6.73
CA GLY A 206 5.57 13.93 7.20
C GLY A 206 5.45 14.47 8.63
N ASN A 207 6.54 14.66 9.37
CA ASN A 207 6.49 15.28 10.70
C ASN A 207 6.42 16.81 10.59
N TYR A 208 5.33 17.38 11.07
CA TYR A 208 5.08 18.82 11.01
C TYR A 208 6.17 19.70 11.62
N THR A 209 6.80 19.26 12.71
CA THR A 209 7.87 20.02 13.35
C THR A 209 9.15 20.07 12.50
N GLY A 210 9.26 19.18 11.51
CA GLY A 210 10.31 19.18 10.49
C GLY A 210 10.21 20.34 9.48
N LYS A 211 9.18 21.20 9.58
CA LYS A 211 8.96 22.37 8.71
C LYS A 211 8.96 22.04 7.21
N SER A 212 8.41 20.87 6.87
CA SER A 212 8.31 20.33 5.51
C SER A 212 6.89 19.85 5.21
N VAL A 213 5.89 20.46 5.86
CA VAL A 213 4.49 20.09 5.68
C VAL A 213 3.68 21.34 5.39
N SER A 214 3.13 21.43 4.19
CA SER A 214 2.17 22.48 3.84
C SER A 214 0.92 22.35 4.69
N HIS A 215 0.26 23.47 4.99
CA HIS A 215 -0.97 23.46 5.78
C HIS A 215 -1.87 24.63 5.40
N THR A 216 -3.14 24.32 5.11
CA THR A 216 -4.15 25.35 4.86
C THR A 216 -4.78 25.84 6.16
N ALA A 217 -5.44 27.00 6.12
CA ALA A 217 -6.45 27.30 7.14
C ALA A 217 -7.67 26.37 6.94
N LYS A 218 -8.60 26.39 7.91
CA LYS A 218 -9.84 25.63 7.81
C LYS A 218 -10.71 26.20 6.69
N ALA A 219 -11.09 25.37 5.73
CA ALA A 219 -11.94 25.78 4.60
C ALA A 219 -12.85 24.63 4.14
N ASN A 220 -13.81 24.94 3.26
CA ASN A 220 -14.51 23.91 2.51
C ASN A 220 -13.66 23.54 1.30
N ASP A 221 -13.48 22.25 1.09
CA ASP A 221 -12.69 21.69 -0.02
C ASP A 221 -11.32 22.37 -0.20
N PRO A 222 -10.47 22.44 0.85
CA PRO A 222 -9.18 23.09 0.76
C PRO A 222 -8.30 22.41 -0.30
N TRP A 223 -7.58 23.22 -1.07
CA TRP A 223 -6.77 22.76 -2.20
C TRP A 223 -5.34 23.29 -2.15
N TRP A 224 -4.46 22.51 -2.76
CA TRP A 224 -3.07 22.84 -3.09
C TRP A 224 -2.85 22.53 -4.58
N GLU A 225 -2.08 23.35 -5.27
CA GLU A 225 -1.78 23.20 -6.70
C GLU A 225 -0.33 23.57 -7.01
N VAL A 226 0.29 22.82 -7.93
CA VAL A 226 1.57 23.18 -8.55
C VAL A 226 1.39 23.49 -10.03
N ASP A 227 1.92 24.64 -10.46
CA ASP A 227 2.13 24.99 -11.86
C ASP A 227 3.52 24.53 -12.31
N LEU A 228 3.57 23.58 -13.25
CA LEU A 228 4.81 23.02 -13.79
C LEU A 228 5.51 23.97 -14.80
N GLY A 229 4.90 25.12 -15.11
CA GLY A 229 5.41 26.16 -16.00
C GLY A 229 5.17 25.90 -17.49
N LYS A 230 5.02 24.64 -17.90
CA LYS A 230 4.66 24.22 -19.26
C LYS A 230 3.84 22.94 -19.22
N GLU A 231 3.14 22.67 -20.31
CA GLU A 231 2.43 21.41 -20.49
C GLU A 231 3.43 20.27 -20.74
N VAL A 232 3.29 19.19 -19.98
CA VAL A 232 4.17 18.02 -19.99
C VAL A 232 3.35 16.74 -19.90
N PRO A 233 3.84 15.60 -20.42
CA PRO A 233 3.20 14.31 -20.24
C PRO A 233 3.43 13.81 -18.81
N ILE A 234 2.43 13.90 -17.95
CA ILE A 234 2.49 13.48 -16.55
C ILE A 234 2.25 11.98 -16.45
N SER A 235 3.28 11.19 -16.15
CA SER A 235 3.23 9.72 -16.08
C SER A 235 2.86 9.20 -14.69
N GLN A 236 3.22 9.92 -13.61
CA GLN A 236 2.94 9.48 -12.26
C GLN A 236 2.78 10.65 -11.29
N ILE A 237 1.89 10.50 -10.31
CA ILE A 237 1.75 11.43 -9.19
C ILE A 237 1.87 10.64 -7.89
N ALA A 238 2.74 11.09 -6.98
CA ALA A 238 2.88 10.52 -5.64
C ALA A 238 2.62 11.59 -4.57
N ILE A 239 1.84 11.24 -3.56
CA ILE A 239 1.39 12.15 -2.52
C ILE A 239 1.81 11.59 -1.16
N TRP A 240 2.43 12.45 -0.37
CA TRP A 240 2.88 12.17 0.98
C TRP A 240 2.08 13.03 1.95
N ASN A 241 1.44 12.38 2.91
CA ASN A 241 0.64 13.05 3.92
C ASN A 241 1.50 13.37 5.15
N ARG A 242 0.95 14.20 6.02
CA ARG A 242 1.44 14.41 7.38
C ARG A 242 1.28 13.13 8.20
N THR A 243 2.32 12.74 8.95
CA THR A 243 2.39 11.46 9.66
C THR A 243 2.38 11.58 11.19
N ASP A 244 2.59 12.77 11.75
CA ASP A 244 2.63 12.96 13.21
C ASP A 244 1.23 13.01 13.87
N ASN A 245 1.16 12.60 15.13
CA ASN A 245 -0.01 12.79 16.02
C ASN A 245 -1.36 12.27 15.46
N GLY A 246 -1.34 11.23 14.61
CA GLY A 246 -2.56 10.67 14.01
C GLY A 246 -3.30 11.64 13.07
N THR A 247 -2.64 12.72 12.63
CA THR A 247 -3.26 13.75 11.78
C THR A 247 -3.55 13.27 10.35
N ALA A 248 -2.89 12.20 9.89
CA ALA A 248 -3.16 11.56 8.61
C ALA A 248 -4.66 11.29 8.37
N ALA A 249 -5.39 10.88 9.42
CA ALA A 249 -6.82 10.58 9.38
C ALA A 249 -7.73 11.78 9.02
N ARG A 250 -7.19 13.01 8.96
CA ARG A 250 -7.91 14.21 8.50
C ARG A 250 -8.09 14.25 6.99
N MET A 251 -7.30 13.49 6.23
CA MET A 251 -7.45 13.32 4.78
C MET A 251 -8.07 11.95 4.48
N LYS A 252 -9.42 11.89 4.45
CA LYS A 252 -10.15 10.65 4.14
C LYS A 252 -10.59 10.55 2.69
N LYS A 253 -10.94 11.69 2.09
CA LYS A 253 -11.41 11.77 0.72
C LYS A 253 -10.68 12.89 0.01
N PHE A 254 -9.98 12.59 -1.06
CA PHE A 254 -9.27 13.61 -1.81
C PHE A 254 -9.45 13.42 -3.30
N ARG A 255 -9.47 14.55 -4.01
CA ARG A 255 -9.52 14.63 -5.45
C ARG A 255 -8.17 15.09 -5.97
N ILE A 256 -7.72 14.44 -7.03
CA ILE A 256 -6.55 14.82 -7.80
C ILE A 256 -7.04 15.23 -9.17
N GLU A 257 -6.63 16.40 -9.64
CA GLU A 257 -7.00 16.95 -10.93
C GLU A 257 -5.75 17.40 -11.68
N ILE A 258 -5.74 17.15 -12.99
CA ILE A 258 -4.72 17.67 -13.91
C ILE A 258 -5.42 18.68 -14.83
N PHE A 259 -4.83 19.86 -14.97
CA PHE A 259 -5.31 20.90 -15.87
C PHE A 259 -4.30 21.18 -16.97
N ASP A 260 -4.80 21.51 -18.16
CA ASP A 260 -4.01 21.98 -19.29
C ASP A 260 -3.47 23.42 -19.09
N ASN A 261 -2.79 23.95 -20.11
CA ASN A 261 -2.27 25.31 -20.10
C ASN A 261 -3.34 26.41 -19.99
N ALA A 262 -4.59 26.12 -20.36
CA ALA A 262 -5.72 27.04 -20.22
C ALA A 262 -6.46 26.85 -18.88
N HIS A 263 -5.88 26.07 -17.96
CA HIS A 263 -6.47 25.70 -16.67
C HIS A 263 -7.81 24.97 -16.80
N LYS A 264 -8.00 24.20 -17.88
CA LYS A 264 -9.16 23.31 -18.05
C LYS A 264 -8.83 21.91 -17.55
N PRO A 265 -9.74 21.26 -16.80
CA PRO A 265 -9.49 19.92 -16.28
C PRO A 265 -9.47 18.91 -17.42
N VAL A 266 -8.34 18.22 -17.57
CA VAL A 266 -8.14 17.16 -18.59
C VAL A 266 -8.17 15.76 -17.99
N TRP A 267 -7.95 15.65 -16.68
CA TRP A 267 -8.04 14.40 -15.95
C TRP A 267 -8.43 14.65 -14.51
N LYS A 268 -9.17 13.70 -13.92
CA LYS A 268 -9.56 13.74 -12.51
C LYS A 268 -9.66 12.34 -11.93
N ARG A 269 -9.38 12.21 -10.63
CA ARG A 269 -9.62 11.00 -9.84
C ARG A 269 -9.98 11.38 -8.41
N GLU A 270 -11.01 10.72 -7.89
CA GLU A 270 -11.39 10.82 -6.48
C GLU A 270 -11.01 9.54 -5.74
N LEU A 271 -10.60 9.70 -4.49
CA LEU A 271 -10.12 8.64 -3.62
C LEU A 271 -10.89 8.72 -2.30
N SER A 272 -11.21 7.56 -1.75
CA SER A 272 -12.10 7.40 -0.59
C SER A 272 -11.59 6.39 0.41
#